data_AF-A0A150FQV2-F1
#
_entry.id   AF-A0A150FQV2-F1
#
_cell.length_a   1.000
_cell.length_b   1.000
_cell.length_c   1.000
_cell.angle_alpha   90.00
_cell.angle_beta   90.00
_cell.angle_gamma   90.00
#
_symmetry.space_group_name_H-M   'P 1'
#
loop_
_entity.id
_entity.type
_entity.pdbx_description
1 polymer ?
#
loop_
_entity_poly.entity_id
_entity_poly.type
_entity_poly.pdbx_seq_one_letter_code
_entity_poly.pdbx_strand_id
1 'polypeptide(L)'
;MVDLDSHRIIDILNSRDKEPAIEWLRNYPNIEIVSRYGSQIYASAITEAHPKAIQIGYRFHLLKGLSEAVEKYMFRLFPPRVEIPATATIRTPEMQALLDTRNRAQQIYFTRTKYKGGLTINEIALLMHSSLY
;
A
#
# COMPACT_ATOMS: atom_id res chain seq x y z
N MET A 1 15.50 8.51 -20.90
CA MET A 1 14.78 7.63 -21.84
C MET A 1 15.37 6.25 -21.78
N VAL A 2 14.49 5.25 -21.88
CA VAL A 2 14.85 3.85 -21.99
C VAL A 2 14.27 3.37 -23.30
N ASP A 3 15.03 2.58 -24.04
CA ASP A 3 14.57 1.95 -25.26
C ASP A 3 13.48 0.91 -24.95
N LEU A 4 12.37 0.93 -25.69
CA LEU A 4 11.22 0.09 -25.38
C LEU A 4 11.47 -1.40 -25.68
N ASP A 5 12.31 -1.72 -26.66
CA ASP A 5 12.53 -3.09 -27.10
C ASP A 5 13.68 -3.75 -26.32
N SER A 6 14.81 -3.04 -26.20
CA SER A 6 16.02 -3.56 -25.55
C SER A 6 16.08 -3.31 -24.05
N HIS A 7 15.18 -2.49 -23.51
CA HIS A 7 15.16 -2.04 -22.11
C HIS A 7 16.47 -1.36 -21.65
N ARG A 8 17.28 -0.86 -22.59
CA ARG A 8 18.53 -0.17 -22.26
C ARG A 8 18.28 1.30 -21.98
N ILE A 9 18.98 1.83 -20.99
CA ILE A 9 19.00 3.27 -20.73
C ILE A 9 19.68 3.93 -21.93
N ILE A 10 18.96 4.85 -22.58
CA ILE A 10 19.51 5.68 -23.65
C ILE A 10 20.17 6.90 -23.02
N ASP A 11 19.46 7.60 -22.13
CA ASP A 11 19.95 8.84 -21.53
C ASP A 11 19.10 9.24 -20.30
N ILE A 12 19.59 10.17 -19.47
CA ILE A 12 18.90 10.71 -18.29
C ILE A 12 18.81 12.24 -18.42
N LEU A 13 17.58 12.75 -18.48
CA LEU A 13 17.33 14.18 -18.44
C LEU A 13 17.36 14.69 -17.00
N ASN A 14 18.27 15.63 -16.70
CA ASN A 14 18.38 16.27 -15.39
C ASN A 14 17.45 17.50 -15.25
N SER A 15 16.18 17.33 -15.62
CA SER A 15 15.13 18.35 -15.45
C SER A 15 13.74 17.71 -15.52
N ARG A 16 12.76 18.36 -14.90
CA ARG A 16 11.33 18.01 -15.01
C ARG A 16 10.51 19.09 -15.72
N ASP A 17 11.16 20.15 -16.18
CA ASP A 17 10.52 21.29 -16.83
C ASP A 17 10.26 20.99 -18.32
N LYS A 18 9.32 21.74 -18.91
CA LYS A 18 8.84 21.48 -20.26
C LYS A 18 9.91 21.79 -21.31
N GLU A 19 10.53 22.96 -21.23
CA GLU A 19 11.45 23.47 -22.24
C GLU A 19 12.72 22.61 -22.35
N PRO A 20 13.40 22.26 -21.25
CA PRO A 20 14.54 21.34 -21.31
C PRO A 20 14.16 19.96 -21.86
N ALA A 21 12.94 19.49 -21.56
CA ALA A 21 12.46 18.22 -22.10
C ALA A 21 12.22 18.27 -23.61
N ILE A 22 11.72 19.39 -24.15
CA ILE A 22 11.55 19.57 -25.60
C ILE A 22 12.91 19.55 -26.30
N GLU A 23 13.85 20.36 -25.83
CA GLU A 23 15.19 20.45 -26.41
C GLU A 23 15.88 19.09 -26.40
N TRP A 24 15.79 18.38 -25.29
CA TRP A 24 16.34 17.03 -25.18
C TRP A 24 15.66 16.03 -26.10
N LEU A 25 14.33 16.05 -26.20
CA LEU A 25 13.58 15.15 -27.09
C LEU A 25 13.92 15.37 -28.57
N ARG A 26 14.20 16.62 -28.98
CA ARG A 26 14.58 16.95 -30.38
C ARG A 26 15.89 16.27 -30.83
N ASN A 27 16.75 15.88 -29.90
CA ASN A 27 17.97 15.11 -30.22
C ASN A 27 17.69 13.69 -30.70
N TYR A 28 16.43 13.21 -30.60
CA TYR A 28 16.01 11.87 -30.97
C TYR A 28 14.88 11.92 -32.02
N PRO A 29 15.18 12.30 -33.28
CA PRO A 29 14.19 12.56 -34.33
C PRO A 29 13.40 11.33 -34.80
N ASN A 30 13.88 10.13 -34.47
CA ASN A 30 13.31 8.85 -34.88
C ASN A 30 12.30 8.26 -33.86
N ILE A 31 11.86 9.03 -32.88
CA ILE A 31 10.87 8.58 -31.90
C ILE A 31 9.49 8.52 -32.56
N GLU A 32 8.93 7.31 -32.64
CA GLU A 32 7.58 7.07 -33.18
C GLU A 32 6.57 6.74 -32.08
N ILE A 33 7.01 6.10 -30.99
CA ILE A 33 6.15 5.65 -29.89
C ILE A 33 6.80 6.06 -28.57
N VAL A 34 6.02 6.65 -27.67
CA VAL A 34 6.45 6.98 -26.32
C VAL A 34 5.49 6.37 -25.30
N SER A 35 5.97 5.38 -24.54
CA SER A 35 5.30 4.95 -23.31
C SER A 35 5.70 5.88 -22.16
N ARG A 36 4.75 6.64 -21.62
CA ARG A 36 5.01 7.63 -20.56
C ARG A 36 4.08 7.48 -19.37
N TYR A 37 4.49 8.06 -18.25
CA TYR A 37 3.60 8.27 -17.12
C TYR A 37 2.64 9.45 -17.38
N GLY A 38 1.65 9.60 -16.50
CA GLY A 38 0.54 10.56 -16.66
C GLY A 38 0.89 12.05 -16.58
N SER A 39 2.17 12.48 -16.62
CA SER A 39 2.52 13.91 -16.58
C SER A 39 2.09 14.64 -17.83
N GLN A 40 1.36 15.73 -17.61
CA GLN A 40 0.94 16.65 -18.65
C GLN A 40 2.11 17.44 -19.24
N ILE A 41 3.15 17.72 -18.44
CA ILE A 41 4.36 18.44 -18.87
C ILE A 41 5.06 17.63 -19.96
N TYR A 42 5.35 16.36 -19.69
CA TYR A 42 6.00 15.52 -20.69
C TYR A 42 5.09 15.19 -21.86
N ALA A 43 3.78 15.05 -21.64
CA ALA A 43 2.83 14.89 -22.74
C ALA A 43 2.92 16.07 -23.73
N SER A 44 2.91 17.30 -23.21
CA SER A 44 3.02 18.50 -24.03
C SER A 44 4.40 18.62 -24.69
N ALA A 45 5.48 18.32 -23.98
CA ALA A 45 6.84 18.34 -24.53
C ALA A 45 7.00 17.34 -25.69
N ILE A 46 6.45 16.13 -25.55
CA ILE A 46 6.46 15.11 -26.62
C ILE A 46 5.64 15.57 -27.82
N THR A 47 4.43 16.09 -27.60
CA THR A 47 3.60 16.62 -28.70
C THR A 47 4.31 17.73 -29.47
N GLU A 48 5.09 18.57 -28.78
CA GLU A 48 5.79 19.68 -29.41
C GLU A 48 7.08 19.25 -30.12
N ALA A 49 7.87 18.35 -29.53
CA ALA A 49 9.10 17.84 -30.13
C ALA A 49 8.83 16.83 -31.25
N HIS A 50 7.84 15.95 -31.06
CA HIS A 50 7.47 14.86 -31.95
C HIS A 50 5.94 14.80 -32.16
N PRO A 51 5.35 15.71 -32.95
CA PRO A 51 3.90 15.80 -33.12
C PRO A 51 3.23 14.54 -33.70
N LYS A 52 4.02 13.69 -34.38
CA LYS A 52 3.55 12.42 -34.98
C LYS A 52 3.73 11.23 -34.06
N ALA A 53 4.43 11.37 -32.93
CA ALA A 53 4.68 10.26 -32.03
C ALA A 53 3.40 9.83 -31.30
N ILE A 54 3.14 8.53 -31.28
CA ILE A 54 2.02 7.94 -30.56
C ILE A 54 2.39 7.86 -29.07
N GLN A 55 1.58 8.49 -28.22
CA GLN A 55 1.78 8.47 -26.78
C GLN A 55 0.90 7.40 -26.13
N ILE A 56 1.52 6.47 -25.42
CA ILE A 56 0.85 5.37 -24.71
C ILE A 56 1.04 5.55 -23.21
N GLY A 57 -0.03 5.36 -22.44
CA GLY A 57 0.03 5.37 -20.98
C GLY A 57 0.80 4.16 -20.45
N TYR A 58 1.73 4.39 -19.53
CA TYR A 58 2.54 3.32 -18.96
C TYR A 58 1.69 2.34 -18.12
N ARG A 59 1.70 1.07 -18.53
CA ARG A 59 0.84 -0.02 -18.00
C ARG A 59 0.86 -0.18 -16.48
N PHE A 60 1.99 0.12 -15.84
CA PHE A 60 2.13 0.03 -14.39
C PHE A 60 1.11 0.92 -13.67
N HIS A 61 0.85 2.12 -14.19
CA HIS A 61 -0.08 3.04 -13.54
C HIS A 61 -1.54 2.59 -13.65
N LEU A 62 -1.91 1.88 -14.73
CA LEU A 62 -3.23 1.26 -14.85
C LEU A 62 -3.42 0.19 -13.79
N LEU A 63 -2.46 -0.72 -13.66
CA LEU A 63 -2.51 -1.79 -12.66
C LEU A 63 -2.48 -1.24 -11.24
N LYS A 64 -1.57 -0.30 -10.95
CA LYS A 64 -1.49 0.36 -9.63
C LYS A 64 -2.80 1.06 -9.27
N GLY A 65 -3.36 1.84 -10.20
CA GLY A 65 -4.61 2.56 -9.98
C GLY A 65 -5.78 1.62 -9.72
N LEU A 66 -5.87 0.51 -10.46
CA LEU A 66 -6.86 -0.53 -10.21
C LEU A 66 -6.69 -1.17 -8.83
N SER A 67 -5.46 -1.57 -8.48
CA SER A 67 -5.17 -2.18 -7.17
C SER A 67 -5.53 -1.25 -6.01
N GLU A 68 -5.19 0.04 -6.10
CA GLU A 68 -5.54 1.05 -5.08
C GLU A 68 -7.05 1.28 -4.98
N ALA A 69 -7.76 1.25 -6.11
CA ALA A 69 -9.22 1.37 -6.11
C ALA A 69 -9.89 0.16 -5.45
N VAL A 70 -9.41 -1.05 -5.78
CA VAL A 70 -9.88 -2.30 -5.16
C VAL A 70 -9.59 -2.28 -3.66
N GLU A 71 -8.38 -1.93 -3.25
CA GLU A 71 -7.99 -1.84 -1.83
C GLU A 71 -8.93 -0.90 -1.05
N LYS A 72 -9.16 0.31 -1.55
CA LYS A 72 -10.10 1.27 -0.93
C LYS A 72 -11.52 0.73 -0.86
N TYR A 73 -11.96 0.02 -1.90
CA TYR A 73 -13.27 -0.60 -1.93
C TYR A 73 -13.39 -1.71 -0.87
N MET A 74 -12.35 -2.54 -0.73
CA MET A 74 -12.27 -3.58 0.30
C MET A 74 -12.31 -2.97 1.70
N PHE A 75 -11.51 -1.94 1.99
CA PHE A 75 -11.56 -1.25 3.29
C PHE A 75 -12.92 -0.62 3.61
N ARG A 76 -13.70 -0.25 2.59
CA ARG A 76 -15.06 0.25 2.77
C ARG A 76 -16.08 -0.86 3.04
N LEU A 77 -15.95 -2.00 2.35
CA LEU A 77 -16.89 -3.11 2.47
C LEU A 77 -16.67 -3.94 3.74
N PHE A 78 -15.42 -4.22 4.07
CA PHE A 78 -15.09 -5.06 5.21
C PHE A 78 -14.96 -4.19 6.45
N PRO A 79 -15.60 -4.55 7.57
CA PRO A 79 -15.35 -3.86 8.82
C PRO A 79 -13.85 -3.91 9.14
N PRO A 80 -13.28 -2.85 9.76
CA PRO A 80 -11.87 -2.83 10.16
C PRO A 80 -11.52 -3.95 11.16
N ARG A 81 -12.53 -4.64 11.69
CA ARG A 81 -12.42 -5.87 12.46
C ARG A 81 -13.24 -6.96 11.79
N VAL A 82 -12.54 -7.92 11.22
CA VAL A 82 -13.12 -9.22 10.86
C VAL A 82 -13.01 -10.08 12.12
N GLU A 83 -14.14 -10.40 12.73
CA GLU A 83 -14.16 -11.44 13.77
C GLU A 83 -13.83 -12.76 13.07
N ILE A 84 -12.62 -13.28 13.32
CA ILE A 84 -12.31 -14.66 12.96
C ILE A 84 -13.09 -15.50 13.98
N PRO A 85 -14.13 -16.25 13.57
CA PRO A 85 -14.82 -17.12 14.50
C PRO A 85 -13.80 -18.17 14.94
N ALA A 86 -13.37 -18.09 16.20
CA ALA A 86 -12.53 -19.11 16.78
C ALA A 86 -13.30 -20.43 16.70
N THR A 87 -12.80 -21.38 15.90
CA THR A 87 -13.34 -22.74 15.86
C THR A 87 -13.05 -23.38 17.21
N ALA A 88 -14.04 -23.34 18.12
CA ALA A 88 -14.02 -23.79 19.52
C ALA A 88 -13.07 -22.96 20.42
N THR A 89 -13.50 -22.38 21.53
CA THR A 89 -14.01 -23.04 22.74
C THR A 89 -14.71 -21.99 23.60
N ILE A 90 -15.69 -22.39 24.40
CA ILE A 90 -16.48 -21.55 25.33
C ILE A 90 -15.57 -20.53 26.04
N ARG A 91 -15.70 -19.25 25.68
CA ARG A 91 -15.03 -18.15 26.39
C ARG A 91 -15.79 -17.92 27.70
N THR A 92 -15.08 -17.95 28.82
CA THR A 92 -15.71 -17.57 30.09
C THR A 92 -16.08 -16.08 30.06
N PRO A 93 -17.08 -15.63 30.83
CA PRO A 93 -17.44 -14.21 30.91
C PRO A 93 -16.23 -13.30 31.23
N GLU A 94 -15.29 -13.81 32.03
CA GLU A 94 -14.02 -13.12 32.35
C GLU A 94 -13.14 -12.93 31.11
N MET A 95 -12.99 -13.96 30.27
CA MET A 95 -12.21 -13.86 29.02
C MET A 95 -12.85 -12.89 28.02
N GLN A 96 -14.18 -12.86 27.95
CA GLN A 96 -14.91 -11.93 27.08
C GLN A 96 -14.72 -10.46 27.52
N ALA A 97 -14.72 -10.22 28.83
CA ALA A 97 -14.51 -8.89 29.41
C ALA A 97 -13.08 -8.34 29.17
N LEU A 98 -12.07 -9.22 29.15
CA LEU A 98 -10.68 -8.84 28.90
C LEU A 98 -10.39 -8.51 27.44
N LEU A 99 -11.17 -9.07 26.50
CA LEU A 99 -11.08 -8.79 25.07
C LEU A 99 -11.65 -7.41 24.69
N ASP A 100 -12.54 -6.82 25.51
CA ASP A 100 -12.96 -5.43 25.31
C ASP A 100 -11.85 -4.48 25.75
N THR A 101 -11.15 -3.89 24.78
CA THR A 101 -10.06 -2.93 24.99
C THR A 101 -10.49 -1.68 25.78
N ARG A 102 -11.78 -1.46 25.97
CA ARG A 102 -12.32 -0.35 26.78
C ARG A 102 -12.37 -0.69 28.28
N ASN A 103 -12.12 -1.94 28.68
CA ASN A 103 -12.25 -2.38 30.07
C ASN A 103 -10.92 -2.54 30.81
N ARG A 104 -10.11 -1.47 30.81
CA ARG A 104 -8.77 -1.44 31.42
C ARG A 104 -8.77 -1.82 32.92
N ALA A 105 -9.83 -1.46 33.65
CA ALA A 105 -9.93 -1.78 35.08
C ALA A 105 -10.01 -3.30 35.32
N GLN A 106 -10.79 -4.02 34.51
CA GLN A 106 -10.90 -5.47 34.61
C GLN A 106 -9.62 -6.19 34.18
N GLN A 107 -8.91 -5.66 33.17
CA GLN A 107 -7.58 -6.17 32.79
C GLN A 107 -6.60 -6.05 33.95
N ILE A 108 -6.51 -4.87 34.57
CA ILE A 108 -5.63 -4.65 35.73
C ILE A 108 -6.00 -5.58 36.89
N TYR A 109 -7.29 -5.75 37.18
CA TYR A 109 -7.76 -6.66 38.22
C TYR A 109 -7.36 -8.10 37.92
N PHE A 110 -7.63 -8.59 36.72
CA PHE A 110 -7.29 -9.94 36.29
C PHE A 110 -5.77 -10.20 36.38
N THR A 111 -4.94 -9.31 35.82
CA THR A 111 -3.47 -9.42 35.91
C THR A 111 -3.00 -9.53 37.36
N ARG A 112 -3.54 -8.69 38.26
CA ARG A 112 -3.19 -8.70 39.68
C ARG A 112 -3.64 -9.99 40.37
N THR A 113 -4.83 -10.50 40.06
CA THR A 113 -5.35 -11.73 40.63
C THR A 113 -4.52 -12.94 40.20
N LYS A 114 -4.13 -13.02 38.92
CA LYS A 114 -3.28 -14.11 38.41
C LYS A 114 -1.85 -14.04 38.94
N TYR A 115 -1.28 -12.84 39.05
CA TYR A 115 0.03 -12.65 39.68
C TYR A 115 0.03 -13.07 41.14
N LYS A 116 -1.00 -12.69 41.92
CA LYS A 116 -1.17 -13.16 43.30
C LYS A 116 -1.39 -14.67 43.40
N GLY A 117 -1.95 -15.28 42.36
CA GLY A 117 -2.10 -16.73 42.21
C GLY A 117 -0.81 -17.47 41.83
N GLY A 118 0.33 -16.78 41.71
CA GLY A 118 1.64 -17.38 41.47
C GLY A 118 2.07 -17.45 40.01
N LEU A 119 1.28 -16.92 39.06
CA LEU A 119 1.68 -16.89 37.66
C LEU A 119 2.74 -15.83 37.41
N THR A 120 3.70 -16.16 36.57
CA THR A 120 4.72 -15.23 36.08
C THR A 120 4.14 -14.22 35.10
N ILE A 121 4.84 -13.11 34.91
CA ILE A 121 4.46 -12.06 33.95
C ILE A 121 4.31 -12.63 32.54
N ASN A 122 5.17 -13.56 32.13
CA ASN A 122 5.12 -14.20 30.81
C ASN A 122 3.89 -15.11 30.65
N GLU A 123 3.52 -15.88 31.68
CA GLU A 123 2.32 -16.70 31.66
C GLU A 123 1.05 -15.85 31.65
N ILE A 124 1.05 -14.72 32.35
CA ILE A 124 -0.08 -13.77 32.35
C ILE A 124 -0.19 -13.08 30.98
N ALA A 125 0.94 -12.64 30.40
CA ALA A 125 0.97 -12.08 29.06
C ALA A 125 0.47 -13.09 28.03
N LEU A 126 0.89 -14.35 28.12
CA LEU A 126 0.35 -15.43 27.31
C LEU A 126 -1.16 -15.55 27.50
N LEU A 127 -1.70 -15.63 28.71
CA LEU A 127 -3.16 -15.73 28.92
C LEU A 127 -3.95 -14.51 28.40
N MET A 128 -3.36 -13.31 28.43
CA MET A 128 -3.98 -12.09 27.93
C MET A 128 -3.90 -11.95 26.40
N HIS A 129 -2.95 -12.63 25.76
CA HIS A 129 -2.66 -12.53 24.32
C HIS A 129 -2.87 -13.84 23.55
N SER A 130 -3.04 -14.99 24.21
CA SER A 130 -3.27 -16.32 23.62
C SER A 130 -4.71 -16.51 23.15
N SER A 131 -5.58 -15.53 23.37
CA SER A 131 -6.93 -15.44 22.81
C SER A 131 -6.96 -14.71 21.45
N LEU A 132 -5.78 -14.48 20.84
CA LEU A 132 -5.62 -13.88 19.50
C LEU A 132 -5.25 -14.88 18.39
N TYR A 133 -5.30 -16.18 18.66
CA TYR A 133 -5.25 -17.23 17.63
C TYR A 133 -6.49 -18.12 17.70
#